data_AF-A0A059XTD0-F1
#
_entry.id   AF-A0A059XTD0-F1
#
_cell.length_a   1.000
_cell.length_b   1.000
_cell.length_c   1.000
_cell.angle_alpha   90.00
_cell.angle_beta   90.00
_cell.angle_gamma   90.00
#
_symmetry.space_group_name_H-M   'P 1'
#
loop_
_entity.id
_entity.type
_entity.pdbx_description
1 polymer ?
#
loop_
_entity_poly.entity_id
_entity_poly.type
_entity_poly.pdbx_seq_one_letter_code
_entity_poly.pdbx_strand_id
1 'polypeptide(L)'
;MGILIDENACHGCTKLPEARCVTACPGDLIGIREDRKAYMRVQADCWDCYACVKMCPVSAVEVVLPYPIAGQNARLMPKMRRESIRWSLTYPEGNQEQFDAPTRVPEELLAEER
;
A
#
# COMPACT_ATOMS: atom_id res chain seq x y z
N MET A 1 5.82 -13.31 -4.45
CA MET A 1 4.64 -12.55 -4.00
C MET A 1 5.02 -11.97 -2.66
N GLY A 2 4.63 -10.73 -2.39
CA GLY A 2 5.29 -9.97 -1.35
C GLY A 2 5.23 -8.46 -1.53
N ILE A 3 5.82 -7.75 -0.58
CA ILE A 3 5.95 -6.30 -0.63
C ILE A 3 7.41 -5.87 -0.52
N LEU A 4 7.71 -4.74 -1.14
CA LEU A 4 8.91 -3.96 -0.89
C LEU A 4 8.55 -2.74 -0.04
N ILE A 5 9.44 -2.39 0.89
CA ILE A 5 9.28 -1.22 1.75
C ILE A 5 10.46 -0.29 1.49
N ASP A 6 10.17 0.93 1.06
CA ASP A 6 11.16 1.99 0.91
C ASP A 6 11.51 2.54 2.30
N GLU A 7 12.71 2.21 2.77
CA GLU A 7 13.21 2.63 4.08
C GLU A 7 13.45 4.13 4.18
N ASN A 8 13.68 4.84 3.06
CA ASN A 8 13.87 6.29 3.06
C ASN A 8 12.53 7.01 3.23
N ALA A 9 11.48 6.51 2.59
CA ALA A 9 10.13 7.06 2.73
C ALA A 9 9.45 6.64 4.05
N CYS A 10 9.71 5.41 4.53
CA CYS A 10 9.07 4.89 5.73
C CYS A 10 9.50 5.68 6.99
N HIS A 11 8.53 6.23 7.70
CA HIS A 11 8.75 6.93 8.97
C HIS A 11 8.13 6.19 10.17
N GLY A 12 7.76 4.91 10.01
CA GLY A 12 7.31 4.07 11.11
C GLY A 12 6.00 4.46 11.77
N CYS A 13 5.22 5.36 11.14
CA CYS A 13 4.01 5.93 11.73
C CYS A 13 4.19 6.37 13.19
N THR A 14 5.32 7.01 13.53
CA THR A 14 5.74 7.34 14.90
C THR A 14 4.74 8.14 15.74
N LYS A 15 3.74 8.77 15.10
CA LYS A 15 2.67 9.53 15.77
C LYS A 15 1.43 8.69 16.11
N LEU A 16 1.41 7.41 15.73
CA LEU A 16 0.30 6.49 15.97
C LEU A 16 0.73 5.40 16.97
N PRO A 17 -0.21 4.83 17.75
CA PRO A 17 0.10 3.73 18.67
C PRO A 17 0.64 2.51 17.91
N GLU A 18 0.10 2.26 16.72
CA GLU A 18 0.53 1.19 15.82
C GLU A 18 0.62 1.73 14.38
N ALA A 19 1.54 1.18 13.59
CA ALA A 19 1.70 1.59 12.21
C ALA A 19 0.55 1.05 11.34
N ARG A 20 0.01 1.91 10.47
CA ARG A 20 -1.16 1.57 9.64
C ARG A 20 -0.95 0.33 8.77
N CYS A 21 0.26 0.08 8.28
CA CYS A 21 0.58 -1.11 7.49
C CYS A 21 0.52 -2.41 8.31
N VAL A 22 0.86 -2.35 9.61
CA VAL A 22 0.77 -3.49 10.55
C VAL A 22 -0.70 -3.79 10.81
N THR A 23 -1.46 -2.81 11.28
CA THR A 23 -2.89 -2.97 11.60
C THR A 23 -3.73 -3.37 10.38
N ALA A 24 -3.35 -2.94 9.17
CA ALA A 24 -4.08 -3.26 7.95
C ALA A 24 -3.74 -4.63 7.35
N CYS A 25 -2.66 -5.29 7.77
CA CYS A 25 -2.25 -6.56 7.19
C CYS A 25 -3.11 -7.70 7.76
N PRO A 26 -3.98 -8.35 6.98
CA PRO A 26 -4.85 -9.40 7.50
C PRO A 26 -4.07 -10.67 7.91
N GLY A 27 -2.85 -10.85 7.39
CA GLY A 27 -1.99 -11.99 7.69
C GLY A 27 -0.97 -11.74 8.79
N ASP A 28 -0.98 -10.58 9.47
CA ASP A 28 0.02 -10.21 10.49
C ASP A 28 1.49 -10.33 10.01
N LEU A 29 1.73 -10.04 8.74
CA LEU A 29 3.02 -10.27 8.10
C LEU A 29 3.99 -9.09 8.22
N ILE A 30 3.54 -7.94 8.72
CA ILE A 30 4.33 -6.71 8.78
C ILE A 30 4.66 -6.39 10.23
N GLY A 31 5.94 -6.08 10.51
CA GLY A 31 6.40 -5.63 11.81
C GLY A 31 7.08 -4.27 11.73
N ILE A 32 7.37 -3.68 12.90
CA ILE A 32 8.21 -2.50 13.03
C ILE A 32 9.52 -2.91 13.73
N ARG A 33 10.66 -2.55 13.14
CA ARG A 33 11.99 -2.74 13.71
C ARG A 33 12.29 -1.68 14.78
N GLU A 34 13.39 -1.86 15.50
CA GLU A 34 13.87 -0.92 16.53
C GLU A 34 14.17 0.47 15.95
N ASP A 35 14.67 0.55 14.72
CA ASP A 35 14.91 1.78 13.95
C ASP A 35 13.62 2.48 13.48
N ARG A 36 12.46 1.98 13.93
CA ARG A 36 11.11 2.42 13.55
C ARG A 36 10.80 2.24 12.07
N LYS A 37 11.51 1.39 11.33
CA LYS A 37 11.17 1.07 9.94
C LYS A 37 10.28 -0.17 9.87
N ALA A 38 9.32 -0.14 8.96
CA ALA A 38 8.48 -1.31 8.71
C ALA A 38 9.27 -2.37 7.94
N TYR A 39 9.03 -3.64 8.25
CA TYR A 39 9.63 -4.77 7.57
C TYR A 39 8.61 -5.88 7.35
N MET A 40 8.82 -6.70 6.33
CA MET A 40 8.02 -7.89 6.06
C MET A 40 8.64 -9.09 6.77
N ARG A 41 7.85 -9.77 7.61
CA ARG A 41 8.26 -10.96 8.38
C ARG A 41 8.36 -12.19 7.48
N VAL A 42 7.33 -12.42 6.65
CA VAL A 42 7.23 -13.61 5.78
C VAL A 42 6.63 -13.20 4.43
N GLN A 43 7.49 -13.09 3.41
CA GLN A 43 7.06 -12.70 2.06
C GLN A 43 6.12 -13.74 1.43
N ALA A 44 6.39 -15.03 1.65
CA ALA A 44 5.68 -16.13 0.99
C ALA A 44 4.18 -16.19 1.30
N ASP A 45 3.76 -15.68 2.45
CA ASP A 45 2.36 -15.71 2.90
C ASP A 45 1.58 -14.47 2.46
N CYS A 46 2.23 -13.53 1.76
CA CYS A 46 1.58 -12.31 1.27
C CYS A 46 0.60 -12.63 0.14
N TRP A 47 -0.62 -12.08 0.24
CA TRP A 47 -1.69 -12.27 -0.75
C TRP A 47 -1.80 -11.13 -1.77
N ASP A 48 -0.85 -10.20 -1.79
CA ASP A 48 -0.85 -9.09 -2.74
C ASP A 48 -2.17 -8.26 -2.71
N CYS A 49 -2.85 -8.21 -1.55
CA CYS A 49 -4.18 -7.62 -1.40
C CYS A 49 -4.21 -6.08 -1.38
N TYR A 50 -3.04 -5.43 -1.40
CA TYR A 50 -2.86 -3.98 -1.31
C TYR A 50 -3.34 -3.29 -0.02
N ALA A 51 -3.81 -4.01 1.00
CA ALA A 51 -4.31 -3.39 2.23
C ALA A 51 -3.26 -2.50 2.92
N CYS A 52 -2.03 -3.01 3.11
CA CYS A 52 -0.93 -2.25 3.68
C CYS A 52 -0.47 -1.08 2.79
N VAL A 53 -0.50 -1.25 1.46
CA VAL A 53 -0.13 -0.20 0.49
C VAL A 53 -1.11 0.97 0.57
N LYS A 54 -2.42 0.68 0.49
CA LYS A 54 -3.49 1.70 0.55
C LYS A 54 -3.49 2.49 1.85
N MET A 55 -3.08 1.84 2.95
CA MET A 55 -3.08 2.44 4.29
C MET A 55 -1.79 3.18 4.64
N CYS A 56 -0.73 3.05 3.83
CA CYS A 56 0.52 3.76 4.08
C CYS A 56 0.38 5.25 3.71
N PRO A 57 0.51 6.18 4.67
CA PRO A 57 0.26 7.61 4.43
C PRO A 57 1.33 8.28 3.54
N VAL A 58 2.50 7.66 3.44
CA VAL A 58 3.66 8.16 2.68
C VAL A 58 3.99 7.28 1.47
N SER A 59 3.12 6.31 1.14
CA SER A 59 3.30 5.40 0.00
C SER A 59 4.67 4.68 -0.01
N ALA A 60 5.20 4.33 1.17
CA ALA A 60 6.48 3.63 1.32
C ALA A 60 6.39 2.12 1.08
N VAL A 61 5.20 1.57 0.81
CA VAL A 61 4.98 0.14 0.63
C VAL A 61 4.49 -0.11 -0.79
N GLU A 62 5.03 -1.12 -1.45
CA GLU A 62 4.66 -1.53 -2.80
C GLU A 62 4.54 -3.05 -2.88
N VAL A 63 3.56 -3.56 -3.63
CA VAL A 63 3.44 -4.99 -3.93
C VAL A 63 4.38 -5.35 -5.08
N VAL A 64 5.14 -6.44 -4.91
CA VAL A 64 6.01 -6.99 -5.94
C VAL A 64 5.45 -8.32 -6.41
N LEU A 65 4.94 -8.31 -7.64
CA LEU A 65 4.42 -9.51 -8.28
C LEU A 65 5.56 -10.37 -8.86
N PRO A 66 5.37 -11.69 -8.98
CA PRO A 66 6.31 -12.57 -9.65
C PRO A 66 6.54 -12.15 -11.11
N TYR A 67 7.78 -12.34 -11.60
CA TYR A 67 8.18 -12.02 -12.97
C TYR A 67 7.23 -12.54 -14.08
N PRO A 68 6.65 -13.76 -13.98
CA PRO A 68 5.70 -14.24 -14.99
C PRO A 68 4.41 -13.43 -15.11
N ILE A 69 4.04 -12.65 -14.07
CA ILE A 69 2.83 -11.82 -14.04
C ILE A 69 3.17 -10.37 -14.35
N ALA A 70 4.28 -9.86 -13.81
CA ALA A 70 4.71 -8.49 -13.99
C ALA A 70 6.20 -8.43 -14.33
N GLY A 71 6.54 -7.79 -15.45
CA GLY A 71 7.93 -7.59 -15.85
C GLY A 71 8.71 -6.75 -14.84
N GLN A 72 10.04 -6.77 -14.95
CA GLN A 72 10.90 -5.96 -14.10
C GLN A 72 10.52 -4.47 -14.21
N ASN A 73 10.47 -3.77 -13.08
CA ASN A 73 10.05 -2.37 -12.96
C ASN A 73 8.56 -2.08 -13.25
N ALA A 74 7.73 -3.09 -13.50
CA ALA A 74 6.28 -2.88 -13.52
C ALA A 74 5.78 -2.58 -12.10
N ARG A 75 4.95 -1.55 -11.96
CA ARG A 75 4.45 -1.07 -10.66
C ARG A 75 2.98 -0.72 -10.76
N LEU A 76 2.21 -1.00 -9.72
CA LEU A 76 0.81 -0.56 -9.63
C LEU A 76 0.63 0.11 -8.27
N MET A 77 0.43 1.42 -8.24
CA MET A 77 0.34 2.19 -7.00
C MET A 77 -1.05 2.81 -6.84
N PRO A 78 -1.75 2.56 -5.71
CA PRO A 78 -3.00 3.22 -5.40
C PRO A 78 -2.79 4.56 -4.69
N LYS A 79 -3.72 5.49 -4.92
CA LYS A 79 -3.92 6.70 -4.13
C LYS A 79 -5.39 6.76 -3.71
N MET A 80 -5.64 6.47 -2.44
CA MET A 80 -6.98 6.58 -1.84
C MET A 80 -7.41 8.05 -1.80
N ARG A 81 -8.64 8.30 -2.24
CA ARG A 81 -9.38 9.56 -2.04
C ARG A 81 -10.62 9.26 -1.21
N ARG A 82 -11.37 10.30 -0.84
CA ARG A 82 -12.58 10.18 -0.02
C ARG A 82 -13.61 9.22 -0.65
N GLU A 83 -13.94 9.42 -1.92
CA GLU A 83 -15.01 8.69 -2.64
C GLU A 83 -14.50 7.89 -3.84
N SER A 84 -13.19 7.83 -4.03
CA SER A 84 -12.58 7.13 -5.15
C SER A 84 -11.19 6.63 -4.82
N ILE A 85 -10.69 5.71 -5.62
CA ILE A 85 -9.32 5.27 -5.63
C ILE A 85 -8.73 5.52 -7.01
N ARG A 86 -7.58 6.18 -7.06
CA ARG A 86 -6.78 6.30 -8.28
C ARG A 86 -5.72 5.22 -8.29
N TRP A 87 -5.64 4.45 -9.36
CA TRP A 87 -4.57 3.51 -9.63
C TRP A 87 -3.63 4.08 -10.68
N SER A 88 -2.32 3.98 -10.45
CA SER A 88 -1.29 4.35 -11.42
C SER A 88 -0.48 3.11 -11.78
N LEU A 89 -0.65 2.64 -13.01
CA LEU A 89 0.09 1.52 -13.59
C LEU A 89 1.32 2.08 -14.30
N THR A 90 2.49 1.56 -13.94
CA THR A 90 3.76 1.81 -14.65
C THR A 90 4.18 0.53 -15.33
N TYR A 91 4.34 0.57 -16.65
CA TYR A 91 4.83 -0.55 -17.45
C TYR A 91 6.35 -0.73 -17.28
N PRO A 92 6.90 -1.93 -17.60
CA PRO A 92 8.35 -2.16 -17.59
C PRO A 92 9.16 -1.14 -18.40
N GLU A 93 8.57 -0.61 -19.48
CA GLU A 93 9.15 0.40 -20.38
C GLU A 93 9.14 1.83 -19.80
N GLY A 94 8.46 2.05 -18.67
CA GLY A 94 8.32 3.34 -18.01
C GLY A 94 7.07 4.14 -18.39
N ASN A 95 6.31 3.69 -19.40
CA ASN A 95 5.00 4.26 -19.74
C ASN A 95 4.04 4.16 -18.56
N GLN A 96 3.13 5.13 -18.42
CA GLN A 96 2.18 5.18 -17.30
C GLN A 96 0.74 5.35 -17.76
N GLU A 97 -0.17 4.63 -17.08
CA GLU A 97 -1.62 4.77 -17.21
C GLU A 97 -2.27 5.02 -15.85
N GLN A 98 -3.37 5.77 -15.85
CA GLN A 98 -4.12 6.07 -14.64
C GLN A 98 -5.57 5.66 -14.78
N PHE A 99 -6.11 5.05 -13.74
CA PHE A 99 -7.50 4.62 -13.64
C PHE A 99 -8.10 5.18 -12.37
N ASP A 100 -9.30 5.77 -12.46
CA ASP A 100 -10.06 6.20 -11.29
C ASP A 100 -11.28 5.27 -11.15
N ALA A 101 -11.49 4.73 -9.94
CA ALA A 101 -12.65 3.91 -9.62
C ALA A 101 -13.37 4.49 -8.39
N PRO A 102 -14.71 4.57 -8.40
CA PRO A 102 -15.47 4.99 -7.22
C PRO A 102 -15.33 3.96 -6.11
N THR A 103 -15.26 4.42 -4.86
CA THR A 103 -15.24 3.55 -3.67
C THR A 103 -16.53 3.72 -2.90
N ARG A 104 -17.02 2.63 -2.30
CA ARG A 104 -18.15 2.73 -1.39
C ARG A 104 -17.73 3.50 -0.14
N VAL A 105 -18.41 4.60 0.13
CA VAL A 105 -18.27 5.38 1.37
C VAL A 105 -19.56 5.23 2.17
N PRO A 106 -19.50 4.86 3.45
CA PRO A 106 -20.66 4.93 4.35
C PRO A 106 -21.24 6.35 4.39
N GLU A 107 -22.57 6.47 4.40
CA GLU A 107 -23.27 7.77 4.35
C GLU A 107 -22.93 8.67 5.55
N GLU A 108 -22.59 8.06 6.69
CA GLU A 108 -22.23 8.77 7.92
C GLU A 108 -20.96 9.62 7.74
N LEU A 109 -19.96 9.08 7.04
CA LEU A 109 -18.71 9.79 6.73
C LEU A 109 -18.89 10.86 5.65
N LEU A 110 -19.99 10.79 4.89
CA LEU A 110 -20.36 11.83 3.94
C LEU A 110 -20.98 13.05 4.64
N ALA A 111 -21.73 12.82 5.73
CA ALA A 111 -22.50 13.83 6.45
C ALA A 111 -21.66 14.75 7.37
N GLU A 112 -20.52 14.28 7.87
CA GLU A 112 -19.64 15.04 8.80
C GLU A 112 -18.98 16.30 8.19
N GLU A 113 -19.22 16.61 6.91
CA GLU A 113 -18.65 17.76 6.19
C GLU A 113 -19.68 18.81 5.70
N ARG A 114 -20.97 18.70 6.04
CA ARG A 114 -21.99 19.76 5.80
C ARG A 114 -22.30 20.54 7.06
#